data_AF-A0A7W1KRP5-F1
#
_entry.id   AF-A0A7W1KRP5-F1
#
_cell.length_a   1.000
_cell.length_b   1.000
_cell.length_c   1.000
_cell.angle_alpha   90.00
_cell.angle_beta   90.00
_cell.angle_gamma   90.00
#
_symmetry.space_group_name_H-M   'P 1'
#
loop_
_entity.id
_entity.type
_entity.pdbx_description
1 polymer ?
#
loop_
_entity_poly.entity_id
_entity_poly.type
_entity_poly.pdbx_seq_one_letter_code
_entity_poly.pdbx_strand_id
1 'polypeptide(L)'
;RYTEPDFNKLIEIMERERKRVAIFMGEIDQRQKTLVFCASQDHALAVRDLINQIKTSKEPDYCARVTANEGARGDQFLREFQDNEKTIPTILTTSQKLSTGVDARNVRNIVLMRPVNSMIEFKQIIGRGTRLYDGKDYFTIYDFVKAHHHFHDEEWDGPPKGEEVCPRCGEQACVCEIVSATCAVCGKQPCECAKEPCPVCGKLRCRCNLKGKVKVKLGDGKERTIQHMMMTSFWHPDGTPMSSQQFMEQLFGKLPEFFKNEDELRALWSEPSTRAKLLEGLAEKGFGREQLAEMQTSIDAEKCDLFDVLAYVAYLLPTQSREERAVRAKLAISTAFNTKQQVFLDFVLSQYVKVGVDELAAEKLTPLLRLRYNNAIQDAIAELGSAKEINRAFTGFQRYLYDRAA
;
A
#
# COMPACT_ATOMS: atom_id res chain seq x y z
N ARG A 1 -17.80 -0.54 -23.75
CA ARG A 1 -16.99 -0.13 -22.56
C ARG A 1 -17.15 -1.22 -21.54
N TYR A 2 -16.13 -2.06 -21.38
CA TYR A 2 -16.11 -3.20 -20.48
C TYR A 2 -15.60 -2.74 -19.10
N THR A 3 -16.22 -3.21 -18.04
CA THR A 3 -15.89 -2.98 -16.63
C THR A 3 -15.08 -4.16 -16.08
N GLU A 4 -14.44 -4.05 -14.91
CA GLU A 4 -13.75 -5.18 -14.25
C GLU A 4 -14.56 -6.49 -14.16
N PRO A 5 -15.89 -6.49 -13.93
CA PRO A 5 -16.67 -7.72 -14.04
C PRO A 5 -16.85 -8.27 -15.46
N ASP A 6 -16.56 -7.48 -16.50
CA ASP A 6 -16.66 -7.88 -17.92
C ASP A 6 -15.39 -8.54 -18.47
N PHE A 7 -14.25 -8.43 -17.78
CA PHE A 7 -12.99 -9.06 -18.20
C PHE A 7 -12.96 -10.59 -18.01
N ASN A 8 -14.01 -11.18 -17.44
CA ASN A 8 -14.14 -12.64 -17.26
C ASN A 8 -14.61 -13.38 -18.53
N LYS A 9 -13.92 -13.17 -19.65
CA LYS A 9 -14.04 -14.03 -20.83
C LYS A 9 -12.70 -14.69 -21.19
N LEU A 10 -12.32 -15.59 -20.28
CA LEU A 10 -11.64 -16.89 -20.47
C LEU A 10 -10.23 -17.00 -21.08
N ILE A 11 -9.68 -16.02 -21.80
CA ILE A 11 -8.38 -16.25 -22.50
C ILE A 11 -7.22 -15.38 -21.98
N GLU A 12 -7.44 -14.10 -21.64
CA GLU A 12 -6.39 -13.20 -21.10
C GLU A 12 -6.10 -13.37 -19.58
N ILE A 13 -6.89 -14.15 -18.86
CA ILE A 13 -6.77 -14.29 -17.38
C ILE A 13 -5.69 -15.32 -16.99
N MET A 14 -5.50 -16.38 -17.77
CA MET A 14 -4.69 -17.54 -17.34
C MET A 14 -3.19 -17.24 -17.22
N GLU A 15 -2.62 -16.39 -18.08
CA GLU A 15 -1.21 -16.00 -17.98
C GLU A 15 -0.95 -15.15 -16.75
N ARG A 16 -1.89 -14.24 -16.42
CA ARG A 16 -1.84 -13.43 -15.20
C ARG A 16 -1.89 -14.32 -13.95
N GLU A 17 -2.82 -15.27 -13.92
CA GLU A 17 -2.93 -16.19 -12.79
C GLU A 17 -1.74 -17.13 -12.69
N ARG A 18 -1.18 -17.59 -13.83
CA ARG A 18 0.07 -18.36 -13.84
C ARG A 18 1.22 -17.58 -13.21
N LYS A 19 1.37 -16.30 -13.55
CA LYS A 19 2.42 -15.44 -12.96
C LYS A 19 2.20 -15.25 -11.46
N ARG A 20 0.98 -14.97 -11.02
CA ARG A 20 0.64 -14.83 -9.58
C ARG A 20 0.94 -16.11 -8.80
N VAL A 21 0.54 -17.27 -9.35
CA VAL A 21 0.84 -18.58 -8.77
C VAL A 21 2.33 -18.82 -8.71
N ALA A 22 3.08 -18.53 -9.77
CA ALA A 22 4.54 -18.69 -9.79
C ALA A 22 5.24 -17.82 -8.73
N ILE A 23 4.78 -16.59 -8.51
CA ILE A 23 5.34 -15.68 -7.50
C ILE A 23 5.16 -16.29 -6.10
N PHE A 24 3.92 -16.51 -5.65
CA PHE A 24 3.75 -16.97 -4.27
C PHE A 24 4.30 -18.40 -4.07
N MET A 25 4.21 -19.28 -5.07
CA MET A 25 4.78 -20.63 -4.97
C MET A 25 6.32 -20.66 -4.92
N GLY A 26 6.98 -19.61 -5.42
CA GLY A 26 8.42 -19.42 -5.32
C GLY A 26 8.87 -18.79 -3.99
N GLU A 27 7.97 -18.05 -3.33
CA GLU A 27 8.25 -17.35 -2.06
C GLU A 27 7.85 -18.17 -0.83
N ILE A 28 6.81 -19.00 -0.90
CA ILE A 28 6.38 -19.85 0.23
C ILE A 28 7.29 -21.07 0.40
N ASP A 29 7.43 -21.53 1.65
CA ASP A 29 7.80 -22.92 1.88
C ASP A 29 6.61 -23.82 1.51
N GLN A 30 6.73 -24.56 0.40
CA GLN A 30 5.68 -25.43 -0.15
C GLN A 30 5.24 -26.57 0.78
N ARG A 31 5.90 -26.78 1.93
CA ARG A 31 5.46 -27.74 2.96
C ARG A 31 4.48 -27.11 3.96
N GLN A 32 4.32 -25.80 3.94
CA GLN A 32 3.50 -25.07 4.90
C GLN A 32 2.06 -24.87 4.40
N LYS A 33 1.10 -25.02 5.33
CA LYS A 33 -0.32 -24.92 4.98
C LYS A 33 -0.70 -23.53 4.49
N THR A 34 -1.32 -23.49 3.32
CA THR A 34 -1.65 -22.25 2.60
C THR A 34 -3.13 -22.20 2.21
N LEU A 35 -3.78 -21.05 2.41
CA LEU A 35 -5.15 -20.80 1.98
C LEU A 35 -5.17 -19.78 0.85
N VAL A 36 -5.85 -20.09 -0.25
CA VAL A 36 -5.93 -19.24 -1.45
C VAL A 36 -7.37 -18.83 -1.74
N PHE A 37 -7.65 -17.54 -1.64
CA PHE A 37 -8.98 -16.95 -1.83
C PHE A 37 -9.14 -16.39 -3.25
N CYS A 38 -9.94 -17.08 -4.05
CA CYS A 38 -10.18 -16.82 -5.47
C CYS A 38 -11.54 -16.15 -5.71
N ALA A 39 -11.71 -15.53 -6.88
CA ALA A 39 -12.90 -14.73 -7.23
C ALA A 39 -14.19 -15.56 -7.41
N SER A 40 -14.07 -16.73 -8.04
CA SER A 40 -15.20 -17.61 -8.39
C SER A 40 -14.80 -19.08 -8.20
N GLN A 41 -15.77 -20.00 -8.31
CA GLN A 41 -15.49 -21.44 -8.23
C GLN A 41 -14.61 -21.94 -9.39
N ASP A 42 -14.77 -21.33 -10.57
CA ASP A 42 -13.97 -21.62 -11.76
C ASP A 42 -12.56 -21.04 -11.63
N HIS A 43 -12.43 -19.85 -11.05
CA HIS A 43 -11.12 -19.27 -10.75
C HIS A 43 -10.36 -20.15 -9.73
N ALA A 44 -11.04 -20.64 -8.68
CA ALA A 44 -10.43 -21.57 -7.72
C ALA A 44 -9.98 -22.88 -8.39
N LEU A 45 -10.72 -23.37 -9.40
CA LEU A 45 -10.33 -24.54 -10.18
C LEU A 45 -9.08 -24.29 -11.01
N ALA A 46 -9.05 -23.17 -11.75
CA ALA A 46 -7.91 -22.78 -12.57
C ALA A 46 -6.63 -22.61 -11.73
N VAL A 47 -6.74 -21.94 -10.58
CA VAL A 47 -5.61 -21.73 -9.66
C VAL A 47 -5.15 -23.05 -9.05
N ARG A 48 -6.06 -23.95 -8.66
CA ARG A 48 -5.71 -25.31 -8.20
C ARG A 48 -4.85 -26.04 -9.23
N ASP A 49 -5.27 -25.99 -10.50
CA ASP A 49 -4.59 -26.69 -11.59
C ASP A 49 -3.20 -26.10 -11.84
N LEU A 50 -3.08 -24.77 -11.83
CA LEU A 50 -1.79 -24.09 -11.92
C LEU A 50 -0.85 -24.43 -10.76
N ILE A 51 -1.35 -24.46 -9.52
CA ILE A 51 -0.55 -24.85 -8.35
C ILE A 51 -0.07 -26.29 -8.50
N ASN A 52 -0.95 -27.22 -8.89
CA ASN A 52 -0.60 -28.63 -9.07
C ASN A 52 0.34 -28.88 -10.26
N GLN A 53 0.47 -27.95 -11.21
CA GLN A 53 1.47 -28.01 -12.28
C GLN A 53 2.85 -27.52 -11.83
N ILE A 54 2.91 -26.58 -10.87
CA ILE A 54 4.15 -25.92 -10.42
C ILE A 54 4.72 -26.55 -9.15
N LYS A 55 3.90 -27.27 -8.37
CA LYS A 55 4.32 -27.89 -7.11
C LYS A 55 5.56 -28.77 -7.28
N THR A 56 6.38 -28.75 -6.24
CA THR A 56 7.51 -29.67 -6.09
C THR A 56 7.10 -31.03 -5.51
N SER A 57 5.95 -31.09 -4.82
CA SER A 57 5.42 -32.31 -4.22
C SER A 57 4.91 -33.29 -5.27
N LYS A 58 5.18 -34.59 -5.06
CA LYS A 58 4.67 -35.68 -5.90
C LYS A 58 3.22 -36.06 -5.60
N GLU A 59 2.67 -35.55 -4.50
CA GLU A 59 1.33 -35.93 -4.03
C GLU A 59 0.24 -35.38 -4.95
N PRO A 60 -0.67 -36.21 -5.49
CA PRO A 60 -1.67 -35.78 -6.46
C PRO A 60 -2.61 -34.71 -5.89
N ASP A 61 -3.03 -34.87 -4.63
CA ASP A 61 -3.96 -33.98 -3.93
C ASP A 61 -3.27 -32.86 -3.13
N TYR A 62 -2.03 -32.50 -3.50
CA TYR A 62 -1.26 -31.41 -2.85
C TYR A 62 -2.04 -30.10 -2.74
N CYS A 63 -2.66 -29.65 -3.84
CA CYS A 63 -3.60 -28.55 -3.84
C CYS A 63 -5.01 -29.07 -4.14
N ALA A 64 -5.93 -28.82 -3.21
CA ALA A 64 -7.34 -29.20 -3.34
C ALA A 64 -8.23 -27.96 -3.40
N ARG A 65 -9.35 -28.07 -4.13
CA ARG A 65 -10.37 -27.03 -4.20
C ARG A 65 -11.48 -27.34 -3.20
N VAL A 66 -11.88 -26.35 -2.41
CA VAL A 66 -13.04 -26.46 -1.51
C VAL A 66 -14.04 -25.35 -1.81
N THR A 67 -15.11 -25.74 -2.51
CA THR A 67 -16.20 -24.86 -2.95
C THR A 67 -17.55 -25.55 -2.74
N ALA A 68 -18.66 -24.84 -2.99
CA ALA A 68 -20.01 -25.40 -2.80
C ALA A 68 -20.25 -26.60 -3.72
N ASN A 69 -19.68 -26.61 -4.93
CA ASN A 69 -19.89 -27.65 -5.92
C ASN A 69 -19.12 -28.96 -5.66
N GLU A 70 -18.14 -28.97 -4.74
CA GLU A 70 -17.29 -30.14 -4.45
C GLU A 70 -17.97 -31.20 -3.55
N GLY A 71 -19.13 -30.87 -2.96
CA GLY A 71 -19.89 -31.81 -2.13
C GLY A 71 -19.04 -32.48 -1.03
N ALA A 72 -19.22 -33.80 -0.87
CA ALA A 72 -18.57 -34.59 0.16
C ALA A 72 -17.04 -34.64 0.04
N ARG A 73 -16.49 -34.59 -1.18
CA ARG A 73 -15.05 -34.65 -1.42
C ARG A 73 -14.34 -33.38 -0.96
N GLY A 74 -14.94 -32.22 -1.23
CA GLY A 74 -14.44 -30.94 -0.70
C GLY A 74 -14.47 -30.89 0.82
N ASP A 75 -15.49 -31.46 1.45
CA ASP A 75 -15.60 -31.52 2.91
C ASP A 75 -14.58 -32.50 3.53
N GLN A 76 -14.24 -33.58 2.83
CA GLN A 76 -13.15 -34.48 3.21
C GLN A 76 -11.81 -33.75 3.18
N PHE A 77 -11.45 -33.10 2.07
CA PHE A 77 -10.21 -32.34 1.96
C PHE A 77 -10.10 -31.23 3.00
N LEU A 78 -11.24 -30.62 3.35
CA LEU A 78 -11.28 -29.63 4.41
C LEU A 78 -10.96 -30.23 5.78
N ARG A 79 -11.51 -31.40 6.11
CA ARG A 79 -11.21 -32.11 7.37
C ARG A 79 -9.74 -32.52 7.42
N GLU A 80 -9.21 -33.04 6.32
CA GLU A 80 -7.81 -33.44 6.21
C GLU A 80 -6.86 -32.24 6.33
N PHE A 81 -7.22 -31.09 5.78
CA PHE A 81 -6.45 -29.85 5.94
C PHE A 81 -6.46 -29.32 7.38
N GLN A 82 -7.56 -29.52 8.11
CA GLN A 82 -7.68 -29.10 9.52
C GLN A 82 -6.85 -29.97 10.46
N ASP A 83 -6.67 -31.24 10.10
CA ASP A 83 -5.84 -32.19 10.83
C ASP A 83 -4.36 -31.79 10.76
N ASN A 84 -3.76 -31.44 11.90
CA ASN A 84 -2.37 -30.97 11.97
C ASN A 84 -1.35 -32.11 11.78
N GLU A 85 -1.76 -33.37 11.94
CA GLU A 85 -0.90 -34.52 11.66
C GLU A 85 -0.81 -34.80 10.16
N LYS A 86 -1.75 -34.29 9.37
CA LYS A 86 -1.77 -34.40 7.91
C LYS A 86 -1.11 -33.22 7.23
N THR A 87 -0.28 -33.53 6.25
CA THR A 87 0.41 -32.57 5.39
C THR A 87 -0.31 -32.33 4.07
N ILE A 88 -1.20 -33.24 3.65
CA ILE A 88 -1.96 -33.20 2.41
C ILE A 88 -3.47 -33.13 2.72
N PRO A 89 -4.23 -32.23 2.08
CA PRO A 89 -3.76 -31.18 1.16
C PRO A 89 -2.93 -30.12 1.89
N THR A 90 -1.89 -29.60 1.23
CA THR A 90 -1.05 -28.52 1.78
C THR A 90 -1.62 -27.14 1.42
N ILE A 91 -2.27 -27.04 0.25
CA ILE A 91 -2.86 -25.79 -0.22
C ILE A 91 -4.34 -25.99 -0.52
N LEU A 92 -5.20 -25.11 0.01
CA LEU A 92 -6.61 -25.07 -0.35
C LEU A 92 -6.95 -23.84 -1.18
N THR A 93 -7.63 -24.03 -2.31
CA THR A 93 -8.25 -22.96 -3.09
C THR A 93 -9.75 -22.89 -2.79
N THR A 94 -10.28 -21.68 -2.63
CA THR A 94 -11.69 -21.46 -2.36
C THR A 94 -12.19 -20.16 -2.96
N SER A 95 -13.50 -20.03 -3.18
CA SER A 95 -14.13 -18.77 -3.54
C SER A 95 -14.72 -18.05 -2.33
N GLN A 96 -15.79 -18.62 -1.77
CA GLN A 96 -16.53 -18.09 -0.62
C GLN A 96 -16.82 -19.12 0.46
N LYS A 97 -16.86 -20.43 0.14
CA LYS A 97 -17.30 -21.48 1.09
C LYS A 97 -16.47 -21.51 2.38
N LEU A 98 -15.18 -21.18 2.30
CA LEU A 98 -14.33 -21.14 3.48
C LEU A 98 -14.44 -19.82 4.27
N SER A 99 -15.29 -18.83 3.93
CA SER A 99 -15.37 -17.56 4.67
C SER A 99 -15.84 -17.73 6.12
N THR A 100 -16.50 -18.84 6.46
CA THR A 100 -16.90 -19.20 7.84
C THR A 100 -16.64 -20.68 8.11
N GLY A 101 -15.83 -21.04 9.13
CA GLY A 101 -15.81 -22.40 9.69
C GLY A 101 -14.62 -23.32 9.40
N VAL A 102 -13.41 -22.81 9.08
CA VAL A 102 -12.21 -23.66 9.00
C VAL A 102 -11.39 -23.54 10.27
N ASP A 103 -11.21 -24.64 10.99
CA ASP A 103 -10.38 -24.72 12.19
C ASP A 103 -9.03 -25.40 11.92
N ALA A 104 -8.19 -24.77 11.09
CA ALA A 104 -6.80 -25.17 10.90
C ALA A 104 -5.90 -24.22 11.69
N ARG A 105 -5.08 -24.74 12.61
CA ARG A 105 -4.19 -23.94 13.48
C ARG A 105 -2.84 -23.64 12.81
N ASN A 106 -2.29 -24.60 12.07
CA ASN A 106 -0.98 -24.47 11.43
C ASN A 106 -1.03 -23.79 10.04
N VAL A 107 -1.94 -22.85 9.81
CA VAL A 107 -1.95 -22.05 8.57
C VAL A 107 -0.82 -21.03 8.64
N ARG A 108 0.10 -21.06 7.68
CA ARG A 108 1.27 -20.15 7.63
C ARG A 108 1.15 -19.11 6.53
N ASN A 109 0.37 -19.38 5.48
CA ASN A 109 0.24 -18.49 4.34
C ASN A 109 -1.22 -18.25 3.99
N ILE A 110 -1.59 -17.00 3.74
CA ILE A 110 -2.90 -16.59 3.24
C ILE A 110 -2.69 -15.83 1.94
N VAL A 111 -3.31 -16.27 0.85
CA VAL A 111 -3.18 -15.67 -0.47
C VAL A 111 -4.53 -15.09 -0.90
N LEU A 112 -4.55 -13.80 -1.20
CA LEU A 112 -5.74 -13.06 -1.63
C LEU A 112 -5.65 -12.78 -3.13
N MET A 113 -6.45 -13.51 -3.92
CA MET A 113 -6.55 -13.37 -5.38
C MET A 113 -7.89 -12.76 -5.81
N ARG A 114 -8.71 -12.31 -4.85
CA ARG A 114 -9.93 -11.55 -5.10
C ARG A 114 -10.10 -10.38 -4.13
N PRO A 115 -10.69 -9.27 -4.58
CA PRO A 115 -11.11 -8.21 -3.67
C PRO A 115 -11.99 -8.78 -2.54
N VAL A 116 -11.71 -8.34 -1.32
CA VAL A 116 -12.54 -8.61 -0.15
C VAL A 116 -13.43 -7.39 0.00
N ASN A 117 -14.75 -7.55 -0.02
CA ASN A 117 -15.67 -6.40 -0.09
C ASN A 117 -16.16 -5.94 1.30
N SER A 118 -15.77 -6.63 2.36
CA SER A 118 -16.12 -6.26 3.73
C SER A 118 -15.02 -6.56 4.73
N MET A 119 -14.86 -5.66 5.69
CA MET A 119 -14.01 -5.80 6.87
C MET A 119 -14.27 -7.10 7.65
N ILE A 120 -15.53 -7.53 7.75
CA ILE A 120 -15.91 -8.75 8.48
C ILE A 120 -15.34 -9.99 7.78
N GLU A 121 -15.51 -10.06 6.46
CA GLU A 121 -14.96 -11.14 5.63
C GLU A 121 -13.44 -11.14 5.69
N PHE A 122 -12.84 -9.95 5.70
CA PHE A 122 -11.40 -9.78 5.80
C PHE A 122 -10.84 -10.32 7.13
N LYS A 123 -11.40 -9.86 8.27
CA LYS A 123 -11.04 -10.35 9.62
C LYS A 123 -11.26 -11.87 9.75
N GLN A 124 -12.30 -12.42 9.12
CA GLN A 124 -12.54 -13.86 9.09
C GLN A 124 -11.50 -14.63 8.29
N ILE A 125 -10.94 -14.04 7.23
CA ILE A 125 -9.87 -14.64 6.44
C ILE A 125 -8.56 -14.63 7.25
N ILE A 126 -8.16 -13.46 7.76
CA ILE A 126 -6.92 -13.26 8.51
C ILE A 126 -6.91 -14.04 9.84
N GLY A 127 -8.06 -14.12 10.52
CA GLY A 127 -8.22 -14.87 11.77
C GLY A 127 -7.90 -16.37 11.67
N ARG A 128 -7.72 -16.91 10.46
CA ARG A 128 -7.24 -18.28 10.23
C ARG A 128 -5.73 -18.40 10.43
N GLY A 129 -5.00 -17.34 10.08
CA GLY A 129 -3.55 -17.24 10.23
C GLY A 129 -3.13 -16.85 11.64
N THR A 130 -3.97 -16.18 12.42
CA THR A 130 -3.59 -15.68 13.77
C THR A 130 -3.61 -16.75 14.86
N ARG A 131 -4.05 -17.98 14.57
CA ARG A 131 -4.05 -19.07 15.56
C ARG A 131 -2.62 -19.49 15.90
N LEU A 132 -2.31 -19.60 17.19
CA LEU A 132 -1.03 -20.08 17.70
C LEU A 132 -0.83 -21.57 17.39
N TYR A 133 0.41 -21.94 17.08
CA TYR A 133 0.85 -23.30 16.83
C TYR A 133 2.35 -23.41 17.14
N ASP A 134 2.83 -24.56 17.61
CA ASP A 134 4.24 -24.70 17.98
C ASP A 134 5.18 -24.52 16.77
N GLY A 135 6.21 -23.69 16.95
CA GLY A 135 7.12 -23.27 15.89
C GLY A 135 6.51 -22.31 14.87
N LYS A 136 5.38 -21.65 15.20
CA LYS A 136 4.72 -20.62 14.39
C LYS A 136 4.75 -19.26 15.09
N ASP A 137 5.76 -18.47 14.74
CA ASP A 137 5.93 -17.12 15.26
C ASP A 137 5.17 -16.07 14.43
N TYR A 138 4.94 -16.36 13.15
CA TYR A 138 4.23 -15.49 12.22
C TYR A 138 3.47 -16.29 11.14
N PHE A 139 2.62 -15.58 10.39
CA PHE A 139 2.03 -16.05 9.14
C PHE A 139 2.12 -14.94 8.10
N THR A 140 2.20 -15.30 6.82
CA THR A 140 2.40 -14.37 5.71
C THR A 140 1.11 -14.18 4.94
N ILE A 141 0.82 -12.93 4.55
CA ILE A 141 -0.32 -12.60 3.68
C ILE A 141 0.22 -12.13 2.33
N TYR A 142 -0.19 -12.81 1.26
CA TYR A 142 0.11 -12.46 -0.12
C TYR A 142 -1.12 -11.82 -0.74
N ASP A 143 -1.10 -10.49 -0.91
CA ASP A 143 -2.24 -9.73 -1.41
C ASP A 143 -2.04 -9.28 -2.86
N PHE A 144 -2.72 -9.93 -3.80
CA PHE A 144 -2.64 -9.63 -5.24
C PHE A 144 -3.73 -8.65 -5.74
N VAL A 145 -4.58 -8.17 -4.83
CA VAL A 145 -5.83 -7.46 -5.14
C VAL A 145 -6.07 -6.24 -4.24
N LYS A 146 -5.09 -5.89 -3.40
CA LYS A 146 -5.12 -4.76 -2.48
C LYS A 146 -6.28 -4.82 -1.47
N ALA A 147 -6.64 -6.03 -1.03
CA ALA A 147 -7.64 -6.21 0.03
C ALA A 147 -7.17 -5.70 1.41
N HIS A 148 -5.86 -5.51 1.62
CA HIS A 148 -5.27 -4.95 2.84
C HIS A 148 -5.76 -3.54 3.20
N HIS A 149 -6.39 -2.79 2.29
CA HIS A 149 -7.07 -1.52 2.62
C HIS A 149 -8.20 -1.70 3.68
N HIS A 150 -8.63 -2.93 3.95
CA HIS A 150 -9.50 -3.29 5.07
C HIS A 150 -8.76 -3.64 6.37
N PHE A 151 -7.47 -3.31 6.56
CA PHE A 151 -6.83 -3.42 7.88
C PHE A 151 -7.00 -2.17 8.75
N HIS A 152 -7.56 -1.08 8.21
CA HIS A 152 -7.68 0.19 8.93
C HIS A 152 -8.94 0.24 9.79
N ASP A 153 -8.86 -0.41 10.94
CA ASP A 153 -9.83 -0.29 12.02
C ASP A 153 -9.06 -0.20 13.35
N GLU A 154 -8.81 1.03 13.80
CA GLU A 154 -8.01 1.38 14.99
C GLU A 154 -8.58 0.81 16.31
N GLU A 155 -9.83 0.35 16.34
CA GLU A 155 -10.40 -0.31 17.52
C GLU A 155 -9.88 -1.74 17.75
N TRP A 156 -9.23 -2.38 16.76
CA TRP A 156 -9.03 -3.82 16.77
C TRP A 156 -7.58 -4.30 16.70
N ASP A 157 -6.74 -3.67 15.89
CA ASP A 157 -5.36 -4.12 15.62
C ASP A 157 -4.32 -3.32 16.41
N GLY A 158 -4.65 -2.92 17.65
CA GLY A 158 -3.72 -2.23 18.56
C GLY A 158 -2.35 -2.92 18.63
N PRO A 159 -1.28 -2.20 18.99
CA PRO A 159 0.08 -2.74 18.96
C PRO A 159 0.15 -4.07 19.72
N PRO A 160 1.07 -5.01 19.37
CA PRO A 160 1.38 -6.10 20.28
C PRO A 160 1.67 -5.43 21.61
N LYS A 161 0.79 -5.66 22.60
CA LYS A 161 0.95 -5.06 23.92
C LYS A 161 2.35 -5.43 24.37
N GLY A 162 3.23 -4.42 24.42
CA GLY A 162 4.59 -4.60 24.88
C GLY A 162 4.55 -5.33 26.21
N GLU A 163 5.44 -6.31 26.37
CA GLU A 163 5.52 -7.24 27.50
C GLU A 163 4.92 -6.65 28.77
N GLU A 164 3.63 -6.95 29.00
CA GLU A 164 2.93 -6.47 30.19
C GLU A 164 3.48 -7.26 31.37
N VAL A 165 4.49 -6.69 32.03
CA VAL A 165 4.88 -7.14 33.37
C VAL A 165 3.66 -7.03 34.26
N CYS A 166 3.36 -8.10 35.00
CA CYS A 166 2.18 -8.15 35.83
C CYS A 166 2.23 -7.00 36.87
N PRO A 167 1.24 -6.09 36.93
CA PRO A 167 1.26 -4.99 37.90
C PRO A 167 1.15 -5.44 39.36
N ARG A 168 0.87 -6.74 39.62
CA ARG A 168 0.88 -7.35 40.96
C ARG A 168 2.22 -7.96 41.36
N CYS A 169 2.95 -8.57 40.42
CA CYS A 169 4.17 -9.32 40.76
C CYS A 169 5.43 -8.88 39.99
N GLY A 170 5.31 -7.94 39.05
CA GLY A 170 6.44 -7.33 38.32
C GLY A 170 7.11 -8.21 37.27
N GLU A 171 6.67 -9.46 37.09
CA GLU A 171 7.28 -10.42 36.16
C GLU A 171 6.61 -10.44 34.79
N GLN A 172 7.38 -10.69 33.72
CA GLN A 172 6.91 -10.84 32.34
C GLN A 172 5.96 -12.04 32.16
N ALA A 173 6.13 -13.09 32.97
CA ALA A 173 5.20 -14.21 33.08
C ALA A 173 4.52 -14.17 34.44
N CYS A 174 3.25 -13.77 34.48
CA CYS A 174 2.48 -13.63 35.71
C CYS A 174 2.40 -14.97 36.48
N VAL A 175 2.97 -15.00 37.69
CA VAL A 175 2.86 -16.13 38.63
C VAL A 175 1.76 -15.92 39.69
N CYS A 176 0.94 -14.88 39.55
CA CYS A 176 -0.20 -14.69 40.43
C CYS A 176 -1.24 -15.79 40.20
N GLU A 177 -1.79 -16.34 41.28
CA GLU A 177 -2.96 -17.21 41.18
C GLU A 177 -4.11 -16.44 40.51
N ILE A 178 -4.54 -16.91 39.34
CA ILE A 178 -5.67 -16.36 38.61
C ILE A 178 -6.93 -16.73 39.40
N VAL A 179 -7.40 -15.85 40.27
CA VAL A 179 -8.72 -15.99 40.89
C VAL A 179 -9.73 -15.51 39.86
N SER A 180 -10.37 -16.46 39.19
CA SER A 180 -11.38 -16.17 38.18
C SER A 180 -12.60 -15.50 38.83
N ALA A 181 -12.95 -14.31 38.37
CA ALA A 181 -14.04 -13.52 38.96
C ALA A 181 -15.40 -14.21 38.76
N THR A 182 -16.13 -14.42 39.85
CA THR A 182 -17.47 -14.98 39.84
C THR A 182 -18.48 -13.97 39.28
N CYS A 183 -19.60 -14.47 38.73
CA CYS A 183 -20.62 -13.59 38.15
C CYS A 183 -21.13 -12.57 39.18
N ALA A 184 -21.13 -11.28 38.87
CA ALA A 184 -21.59 -10.22 39.78
C ALA A 184 -23.09 -10.32 40.17
N VAL A 185 -23.88 -11.11 39.42
CA VAL A 185 -25.31 -11.31 39.67
C VAL A 185 -25.60 -12.58 40.46
N CYS A 186 -24.94 -13.71 40.14
CA CYS A 186 -25.21 -15.00 40.81
C CYS A 186 -24.04 -15.57 41.62
N GLY A 187 -22.87 -14.93 41.63
CA GLY A 187 -21.72 -15.30 42.45
C GLY A 187 -21.04 -16.62 42.08
N LYS A 188 -21.41 -17.28 40.96
CA LYS A 188 -20.86 -18.58 40.54
C LYS A 188 -20.02 -18.50 39.27
N GLN A 189 -19.18 -19.52 39.07
CA GLN A 189 -18.59 -19.89 37.78
C GLN A 189 -18.82 -21.38 37.48
N PRO A 190 -19.41 -21.74 36.32
CA PRO A 190 -19.93 -20.84 35.27
C PRO A 190 -21.22 -20.12 35.69
N CYS A 191 -21.53 -19.00 35.02
CA CYS A 191 -22.74 -18.21 35.27
C CYS A 191 -24.01 -18.94 34.82
N GLU A 192 -25.02 -18.98 35.69
CA GLU A 192 -26.31 -19.67 35.47
C GLU A 192 -27.47 -18.70 35.19
N CYS A 193 -27.23 -17.38 35.08
CA CYS A 193 -28.30 -16.41 34.86
C CYS A 193 -28.98 -16.58 33.50
N ALA A 194 -30.32 -16.59 33.48
CA ALA A 194 -31.12 -16.62 32.27
C ALA A 194 -30.95 -15.31 31.49
N LYS A 195 -30.68 -15.41 30.17
CA LYS A 195 -30.59 -14.26 29.28
C LYS A 195 -31.88 -14.17 28.46
N GLU A 196 -32.45 -12.98 28.33
CA GLU A 196 -33.69 -12.77 27.57
C GLU A 196 -33.40 -12.35 26.10
N PRO A 197 -34.17 -12.86 25.11
CA PRO A 197 -33.99 -12.56 23.70
C PRO A 197 -34.54 -11.19 23.25
N CYS A 198 -34.00 -10.66 22.14
CA CYS A 198 -34.42 -9.38 21.56
C CYS A 198 -35.92 -9.37 21.21
N PRO A 199 -36.68 -8.33 21.59
CA PRO A 199 -38.13 -8.25 21.37
C PRO A 199 -38.54 -8.08 19.89
N VAL A 200 -37.62 -7.71 18.99
CA VAL A 200 -37.92 -7.49 17.56
C VAL A 200 -37.71 -8.75 16.71
N CYS A 201 -36.72 -9.59 17.04
CA CYS A 201 -36.41 -10.77 16.23
C CYS A 201 -36.20 -12.06 17.03
N GLY A 202 -36.45 -12.04 18.34
CA GLY A 202 -36.37 -13.20 19.22
C GLY A 202 -34.96 -13.76 19.43
N LYS A 203 -33.91 -13.07 19.00
CA LYS A 203 -32.51 -13.53 19.14
C LYS A 203 -31.80 -12.83 20.30
N LEU A 204 -31.05 -13.59 21.09
CA LEU A 204 -30.21 -13.11 22.19
C LEU A 204 -29.10 -12.11 21.79
N ARG A 205 -28.82 -11.96 20.47
CA ARG A 205 -27.88 -10.97 19.90
C ARG A 205 -28.40 -10.47 18.53
N CYS A 206 -29.18 -9.38 18.48
CA CYS A 206 -29.77 -8.77 17.27
C CYS A 206 -28.96 -7.56 16.75
N ARG A 207 -28.98 -7.30 15.43
CA ARG A 207 -28.36 -6.12 14.76
C ARG A 207 -29.37 -5.31 13.93
N CYS A 208 -30.62 -5.26 14.36
CA CYS A 208 -31.76 -4.94 13.52
C CYS A 208 -31.91 -3.43 13.18
N ASN A 209 -30.91 -2.58 13.47
CA ASN A 209 -31.03 -1.12 13.34
C ASN A 209 -29.81 -0.39 12.73
N LEU A 210 -29.11 -0.97 11.74
CA LEU A 210 -28.02 -0.28 11.02
C LEU A 210 -28.41 0.01 9.56
N LYS A 211 -28.93 1.22 9.28
CA LYS A 211 -28.96 1.87 7.95
C LYS A 211 -27.63 2.61 7.78
N GLY A 212 -26.95 2.78 6.64
CA GLY A 212 -27.13 2.46 5.22
C GLY A 212 -26.04 3.27 4.47
N LYS A 213 -25.35 2.66 3.51
CA LYS A 213 -24.16 3.20 2.80
C LYS A 213 -24.47 4.41 1.89
N VAL A 214 -23.54 5.35 1.80
CA VAL A 214 -23.40 6.31 0.68
C VAL A 214 -22.42 5.74 -0.36
N LYS A 215 -22.71 5.92 -1.65
CA LYS A 215 -21.96 5.37 -2.81
C LYS A 215 -21.57 6.47 -3.83
N VAL A 216 -20.27 6.51 -4.17
CA VAL A 216 -19.68 6.52 -5.56
C VAL A 216 -19.61 7.89 -6.30
N LYS A 217 -18.61 8.31 -7.12
CA LYS A 217 -17.67 7.68 -8.12
C LYS A 217 -16.58 8.67 -8.59
N LEU A 218 -15.49 8.18 -9.20
CA LEU A 218 -14.85 8.54 -10.51
C LEU A 218 -13.68 7.53 -10.72
N GLY A 219 -13.16 7.20 -11.92
CA GLY A 219 -13.56 7.60 -13.27
C GLY A 219 -12.51 7.34 -14.37
N ASP A 220 -11.39 6.64 -14.16
CA ASP A 220 -10.26 6.73 -15.12
C ASP A 220 -9.28 5.54 -15.05
N GLY A 221 -9.45 4.56 -15.94
CA GLY A 221 -8.59 3.38 -16.03
C GLY A 221 -7.13 3.67 -16.41
N LYS A 222 -6.26 3.79 -15.40
CA LYS A 222 -4.81 3.69 -15.55
C LYS A 222 -4.26 2.56 -14.68
N GLU A 223 -3.57 1.62 -15.31
CA GLU A 223 -2.81 0.57 -14.63
C GLU A 223 -1.57 1.16 -13.97
N ARG A 224 -1.25 0.76 -12.72
CA ARG A 224 0.09 0.91 -12.15
C ARG A 224 0.52 -0.20 -11.19
N THR A 225 1.82 -0.43 -11.26
CA THR A 225 2.71 -1.43 -10.69
C THR A 225 2.53 -1.60 -9.18
N ILE A 226 2.54 -2.85 -8.73
CA ILE A 226 2.54 -3.23 -7.31
C ILE A 226 3.99 -3.17 -6.85
N GLN A 227 4.23 -2.39 -5.80
CA GLN A 227 5.57 -2.13 -5.31
C GLN A 227 5.59 -2.29 -3.79
N HIS A 228 6.72 -2.79 -3.32
CA HIS A 228 6.90 -3.66 -2.16
C HIS A 228 7.21 -2.75 -0.96
N MET A 229 6.33 -2.70 0.05
CA MET A 229 6.47 -1.71 1.12
C MET A 229 7.61 -2.09 2.07
N MET A 230 8.73 -1.33 2.03
CA MET A 230 9.73 -1.31 3.09
C MET A 230 9.22 -0.45 4.27
N MET A 231 9.41 -0.93 5.49
CA MET A 231 8.93 -0.28 6.71
C MET A 231 9.89 0.85 7.12
N THR A 232 9.55 2.09 6.79
CA THR A 232 10.20 3.30 7.33
C THR A 232 9.34 3.84 8.47
N SER A 233 9.92 4.02 9.67
CA SER A 233 9.21 4.55 10.83
C SER A 233 9.18 6.07 10.77
N PHE A 234 8.00 6.66 10.58
CA PHE A 234 7.80 8.11 10.59
C PHE A 234 7.61 8.59 12.04
N TRP A 235 7.79 9.88 12.31
CA TRP A 235 7.61 10.46 13.65
C TRP A 235 6.70 11.69 13.59
N HIS A 236 5.78 11.80 14.54
CA HIS A 236 4.91 12.95 14.76
C HIS A 236 5.71 14.19 15.20
N PRO A 237 5.15 15.41 15.01
CA PRO A 237 5.74 16.64 15.55
C PRO A 237 5.92 16.67 17.08
N ASP A 238 5.20 15.80 17.80
CA ASP A 238 5.29 15.63 19.25
C ASP A 238 6.30 14.57 19.70
N GLY A 239 7.01 13.93 18.76
CA GLY A 239 8.04 12.92 19.02
C GLY A 239 7.51 11.49 19.15
N THR A 240 6.23 11.22 18.88
CA THR A 240 5.69 9.85 18.87
C THR A 240 5.86 9.17 17.50
N PRO A 241 6.14 7.86 17.43
CA PRO A 241 6.30 7.17 16.15
C PRO A 241 4.93 7.03 15.45
N MET A 242 4.89 7.28 14.15
CA MET A 242 3.73 7.11 13.29
C MET A 242 4.05 6.17 12.12
N SER A 243 3.03 5.44 11.67
CA SER A 243 3.17 4.61 10.47
C SER A 243 3.21 5.45 9.20
N SER A 244 3.79 4.90 8.12
CA SER A 244 3.79 5.49 6.77
C SER A 244 2.38 5.87 6.30
N GLN A 245 1.38 5.09 6.71
CA GLN A 245 0.00 5.35 6.36
C GLN A 245 -0.65 6.49 7.13
N GLN A 246 -0.43 6.56 8.45
CA GLN A 246 -0.91 7.70 9.23
C GLN A 246 -0.30 9.00 8.72
N PHE A 247 0.97 8.97 8.30
CA PHE A 247 1.62 10.10 7.68
C PHE A 247 0.94 10.50 6.36
N MET A 248 0.63 9.52 5.49
CA MET A 248 -0.12 9.76 4.24
C MET A 248 -1.50 10.35 4.47
N GLU A 249 -2.27 9.82 5.43
CA GLU A 249 -3.62 10.29 5.73
C GLU A 249 -3.61 11.72 6.30
N GLN A 250 -2.65 12.03 7.17
CA GLN A 250 -2.47 13.39 7.67
C GLN A 250 -2.05 14.35 6.57
N LEU A 251 -1.08 13.96 5.74
CA LEU A 251 -0.65 14.75 4.60
C LEU A 251 -1.83 15.01 3.66
N PHE A 252 -2.55 13.97 3.24
CA PHE A 252 -3.75 14.10 2.41
C PHE A 252 -4.81 15.04 3.02
N GLY A 253 -5.05 14.94 4.32
CA GLY A 253 -5.99 15.84 5.02
C GLY A 253 -5.55 17.30 5.05
N LYS A 254 -4.24 17.56 4.96
CA LYS A 254 -3.65 18.91 5.02
C LYS A 254 -3.38 19.54 3.65
N LEU A 255 -3.17 18.75 2.60
CA LEU A 255 -2.92 19.27 1.24
C LEU A 255 -4.01 20.24 0.72
N PRO A 256 -5.31 20.07 1.00
CA PRO A 256 -6.34 21.03 0.62
C PRO A 256 -6.19 22.43 1.21
N GLU A 257 -5.42 22.60 2.30
CA GLU A 257 -5.08 23.92 2.86
C GLU A 257 -4.08 24.69 1.96
N PHE A 258 -3.34 23.98 1.10
CA PHE A 258 -2.26 24.55 0.28
C PHE A 258 -2.64 24.75 -1.18
N PHE A 259 -3.40 23.82 -1.76
CA PHE A 259 -3.84 23.87 -3.16
C PHE A 259 -5.13 23.06 -3.35
N LYS A 260 -5.99 23.48 -4.28
CA LYS A 260 -7.33 22.93 -4.48
C LYS A 260 -7.38 21.84 -5.53
N ASN A 261 -6.52 21.92 -6.54
CA ASN A 261 -6.47 20.99 -7.66
C ASN A 261 -5.03 20.83 -8.18
N GLU A 262 -4.84 19.85 -9.07
CA GLU A 262 -3.56 19.56 -9.71
C GLU A 262 -2.99 20.77 -10.45
N ASP A 263 -3.82 21.56 -11.12
CA ASP A 263 -3.37 22.71 -11.92
C ASP A 263 -2.80 23.81 -11.01
N GLU A 264 -3.39 24.00 -9.83
CA GLU A 264 -2.87 24.92 -8.79
C GLU A 264 -1.57 24.40 -8.18
N LEU A 265 -1.49 23.11 -7.84
CA LEU A 265 -0.22 22.49 -7.39
C LEU A 265 0.87 22.70 -8.43
N ARG A 266 0.58 22.46 -9.71
CA ARG A 266 1.51 22.63 -10.82
C ARG A 266 1.94 24.08 -11.00
N ALA A 267 1.01 25.03 -10.91
CA ALA A 267 1.32 26.46 -10.97
C ALA A 267 2.24 26.89 -9.82
N LEU A 268 1.94 26.46 -8.58
CA LEU A 268 2.77 26.74 -7.41
C LEU A 268 4.15 26.08 -7.51
N TRP A 269 4.22 24.86 -8.01
CA TRP A 269 5.47 24.09 -8.06
C TRP A 269 6.41 24.49 -9.20
N SER A 270 5.84 24.99 -10.30
CA SER A 270 6.59 25.39 -11.51
C SER A 270 7.43 26.65 -11.33
N GLU A 271 7.09 27.48 -10.35
CA GLU A 271 7.79 28.72 -10.05
C GLU A 271 8.60 28.56 -8.75
N PRO A 272 9.93 28.80 -8.77
CA PRO A 272 10.80 28.56 -7.61
C PRO A 272 10.34 29.24 -6.33
N SER A 273 9.85 30.48 -6.44
CA SER A 273 9.47 31.29 -5.27
C SER A 273 8.19 30.76 -4.60
N THR A 274 7.21 30.31 -5.37
CA THR A 274 5.98 29.71 -4.83
C THR A 274 6.20 28.28 -4.36
N ARG A 275 7.08 27.52 -5.02
CA ARG A 275 7.47 26.18 -4.58
C ARG A 275 8.14 26.23 -3.21
N ALA A 276 9.04 27.20 -3.00
CA ALA A 276 9.70 27.39 -1.71
C ALA A 276 8.69 27.65 -0.58
N LYS A 277 7.72 28.55 -0.81
CA LYS A 277 6.65 28.84 0.14
C LYS A 277 5.76 27.63 0.44
N LEU A 278 5.46 26.82 -0.57
CA LEU A 278 4.68 25.59 -0.40
C LEU A 278 5.44 24.58 0.48
N LEU A 279 6.73 24.37 0.22
CA LEU A 279 7.57 23.48 1.01
C LEU A 279 7.75 23.97 2.45
N GLU A 280 7.90 25.28 2.65
CA GLU A 280 7.95 25.89 3.99
C GLU A 280 6.65 25.67 4.75
N GLY A 281 5.51 25.96 4.13
CA GLY A 281 4.19 25.72 4.75
C GLY A 281 3.92 24.24 5.06
N LEU A 282 4.37 23.32 4.21
CA LEU A 282 4.31 21.88 4.48
C LEU A 282 5.18 21.50 5.68
N ALA A 283 6.39 22.04 5.77
CA ALA A 283 7.30 21.81 6.89
C ALA A 283 6.72 22.33 8.23
N GLU A 284 6.09 23.50 8.24
CA GLU A 284 5.40 24.04 9.43
C GLU A 284 4.26 23.13 9.93
N LYS A 285 3.65 22.35 9.04
CA LYS A 285 2.62 21.35 9.39
C LYS A 285 3.19 19.97 9.75
N GLY A 286 4.51 19.83 9.82
CA GLY A 286 5.19 18.57 10.14
C GLY A 286 5.53 17.70 8.91
N PHE A 287 5.30 18.19 7.70
CA PHE A 287 5.64 17.49 6.45
C PHE A 287 6.91 18.09 5.85
N GLY A 288 8.01 17.96 6.60
CA GLY A 288 9.32 18.42 6.17
C GLY A 288 9.93 17.60 5.05
N ARG A 289 11.12 18.02 4.62
CA ARG A 289 11.84 17.40 3.50
C ARG A 289 12.20 15.94 3.75
N GLU A 290 12.64 15.63 4.97
CA GLU A 290 13.03 14.27 5.36
C GLU A 290 11.83 13.34 5.29
N GLN A 291 10.68 13.76 5.83
CA GLN A 291 9.46 12.97 5.83
C GLN A 291 8.92 12.77 4.41
N LEU A 292 8.98 13.80 3.55
CA LEU A 292 8.60 13.65 2.15
C LEU A 292 9.55 12.73 1.37
N ALA A 293 10.84 12.67 1.72
CA ALA A 293 11.80 11.75 1.12
C ALA A 293 11.62 10.29 1.59
N GLU A 294 11.31 10.07 2.87
CA GLU A 294 10.89 8.75 3.36
C GLU A 294 9.62 8.27 2.65
N MET A 295 8.69 9.19 2.38
CA MET A 295 7.50 8.92 1.61
C MET A 295 7.84 8.55 0.15
N GLN A 296 8.79 9.23 -0.50
CA GLN A 296 9.30 8.81 -1.82
C GLN A 296 9.76 7.36 -1.80
N THR A 297 10.48 6.94 -0.76
CA THR A 297 10.96 5.56 -0.63
C THR A 297 9.80 4.59 -0.43
N SER A 298 8.81 4.97 0.39
CA SER A 298 7.64 4.12 0.71
C SER A 298 6.73 3.85 -0.51
N ILE A 299 6.70 4.74 -1.49
CA ILE A 299 5.95 4.57 -2.75
C ILE A 299 6.87 4.23 -3.95
N ASP A 300 8.12 3.84 -3.68
CA ASP A 300 9.14 3.49 -4.68
C ASP A 300 9.31 4.57 -5.78
N ALA A 301 9.36 5.83 -5.35
CA ALA A 301 9.45 7.04 -6.15
C ALA A 301 10.70 7.88 -5.83
N GLU A 302 11.81 7.28 -5.38
CA GLU A 302 13.07 7.96 -5.04
C GLU A 302 13.70 8.65 -6.27
N LYS A 303 13.42 8.11 -7.45
CA LYS A 303 13.81 8.70 -8.73
C LYS A 303 12.84 9.78 -9.22
N CYS A 304 11.70 9.98 -8.55
CA CYS A 304 10.71 11.00 -8.91
C CYS A 304 11.00 12.33 -8.19
N ASP A 305 10.28 13.38 -8.56
CA ASP A 305 10.32 14.67 -7.86
C ASP A 305 9.34 14.63 -6.67
N LEU A 306 9.54 15.49 -5.68
CA LEU A 306 8.57 15.68 -4.60
C LEU A 306 7.20 16.15 -5.11
N PHE A 307 7.16 16.85 -6.25
CA PHE A 307 5.91 17.12 -6.98
C PHE A 307 5.08 15.86 -7.20
N ASP A 308 5.72 14.76 -7.62
CA ASP A 308 5.04 13.51 -7.95
C ASP A 308 4.48 12.84 -6.69
N VAL A 309 5.16 12.98 -5.55
CA VAL A 309 4.67 12.53 -4.25
C VAL A 309 3.41 13.29 -3.86
N LEU A 310 3.46 14.62 -3.93
CA LEU A 310 2.30 15.45 -3.58
C LEU A 310 1.12 15.21 -4.52
N ALA A 311 1.38 15.07 -5.82
CA ALA A 311 0.38 14.76 -6.83
C ALA A 311 -0.20 13.35 -6.65
N TYR A 312 0.63 12.37 -6.28
CA TYR A 312 0.19 11.01 -5.96
C TYR A 312 -0.69 10.98 -4.70
N VAL A 313 -0.28 11.66 -3.63
CA VAL A 313 -1.06 11.69 -2.39
C VAL A 313 -2.37 12.44 -2.58
N ALA A 314 -2.36 13.63 -3.19
CA ALA A 314 -3.56 14.44 -3.35
C ALA A 314 -4.56 13.90 -4.38
N TYR A 315 -4.06 13.29 -5.47
CA TYR A 315 -4.86 13.02 -6.66
C TYR A 315 -4.67 11.61 -7.24
N LEU A 316 -3.90 10.75 -6.57
CA LEU A 316 -3.54 9.40 -7.05
C LEU A 316 -2.92 9.42 -8.45
N LEU A 317 -2.21 10.51 -8.77
CA LEU A 317 -1.63 10.69 -10.08
C LEU A 317 -0.43 9.76 -10.28
N PRO A 318 -0.24 9.27 -11.52
CA PRO A 318 0.95 8.53 -11.91
C PRO A 318 2.24 9.32 -11.60
N THR A 319 3.15 8.74 -10.81
CA THR A 319 4.50 9.26 -10.62
C THR A 319 5.31 9.27 -11.92
N GLN A 320 6.15 10.29 -12.10
CA GLN A 320 7.09 10.38 -13.22
C GLN A 320 8.51 10.54 -12.69
N SER A 321 9.46 9.80 -13.25
CA SER A 321 10.86 9.97 -12.87
C SER A 321 11.40 11.34 -13.30
N ARG A 322 12.39 11.84 -12.57
CA ARG A 322 13.08 13.09 -12.90
C ARG A 322 13.73 13.04 -14.30
N GLU A 323 14.23 11.87 -14.70
CA GLU A 323 14.82 11.63 -16.01
C GLU A 323 13.78 11.76 -17.13
N GLU A 324 12.66 11.05 -17.04
CA GLU A 324 11.56 11.15 -18.02
C GLU A 324 11.04 12.60 -18.11
N ARG A 325 10.94 13.27 -16.95
CA ARG A 325 10.52 14.67 -16.88
C ARG A 325 11.51 15.60 -17.59
N ALA A 326 12.79 15.44 -17.33
CA ALA A 326 13.84 16.25 -17.95
C ALA A 326 13.87 16.03 -19.46
N VAL A 327 13.81 14.78 -19.94
CA VAL A 327 13.77 14.45 -21.37
C VAL A 327 12.59 15.12 -22.07
N ARG A 328 11.40 15.07 -21.46
CA ARG A 328 10.21 15.76 -22.01
C ARG A 328 10.44 17.27 -22.08
N ALA A 329 10.92 17.88 -21.01
CA ALA A 329 11.11 19.33 -20.94
C ALA A 329 12.12 19.83 -21.98
N LYS A 330 13.14 19.04 -22.33
CA LYS A 330 14.12 19.40 -23.37
C LYS A 330 13.47 19.69 -24.72
N LEU A 331 12.41 18.98 -25.09
CA LEU A 331 11.70 19.21 -26.36
C LEU A 331 11.02 20.59 -26.39
N ALA A 332 10.44 21.03 -25.27
CA ALA A 332 9.84 22.35 -25.16
C ALA A 332 10.93 23.44 -25.05
N ILE A 333 12.00 23.17 -24.32
CA ILE A 333 13.14 24.09 -24.14
C ILE A 333 13.85 24.37 -25.47
N SER A 334 13.98 23.36 -26.35
CA SER A 334 14.64 23.53 -27.64
C SER A 334 13.94 24.51 -28.58
N THR A 335 12.63 24.73 -28.38
CA THR A 335 11.83 25.70 -29.14
C THR A 335 11.75 27.07 -28.46
N ALA A 336 11.83 27.13 -27.14
CA ALA A 336 11.62 28.34 -26.35
C ALA A 336 12.89 29.16 -26.05
N PHE A 337 14.08 28.53 -26.12
CA PHE A 337 15.35 29.15 -25.74
C PHE A 337 16.38 29.09 -26.86
N ASN A 338 17.37 29.99 -26.83
CA ASN A 338 18.45 29.96 -27.82
C ASN A 338 19.47 28.83 -27.52
N THR A 339 20.31 28.47 -28.49
CA THR A 339 21.24 27.34 -28.38
C THR A 339 22.17 27.41 -27.18
N LYS A 340 22.68 28.59 -26.84
CA LYS A 340 23.59 28.77 -25.69
C LYS A 340 22.85 28.56 -24.37
N GLN A 341 21.64 29.09 -24.25
CA GLN A 341 20.76 28.87 -23.11
C GLN A 341 20.35 27.39 -23.00
N GLN A 342 20.04 26.71 -24.11
CA GLN A 342 19.71 25.28 -24.10
C GLN A 342 20.85 24.44 -23.50
N VAL A 343 22.10 24.71 -23.88
CA VAL A 343 23.28 23.99 -23.33
C VAL A 343 23.40 24.20 -21.82
N PHE A 344 23.16 25.42 -21.34
CA PHE A 344 23.16 25.70 -19.90
C PHE A 344 21.98 25.02 -19.19
N LEU A 345 20.77 25.10 -19.74
CA LEU A 345 19.58 24.47 -19.18
C LEU A 345 19.68 22.93 -19.17
N ASP A 346 20.29 22.32 -20.19
CA ASP A 346 20.60 20.89 -20.22
C ASP A 346 21.54 20.48 -19.08
N PHE A 347 22.52 21.33 -18.77
CA PHE A 347 23.38 21.12 -17.61
C PHE A 347 22.57 21.22 -16.31
N VAL A 348 21.71 22.23 -16.14
CA VAL A 348 20.83 22.35 -14.96
C VAL A 348 19.94 21.11 -14.82
N LEU A 349 19.33 20.65 -15.91
CA LEU A 349 18.52 19.43 -15.94
C LEU A 349 19.32 18.20 -15.50
N SER A 350 20.58 18.10 -15.89
CA SER A 350 21.45 16.99 -15.44
C SER A 350 21.67 17.01 -13.93
N GLN A 351 21.83 18.20 -13.33
CA GLN A 351 21.95 18.34 -11.87
C GLN A 351 20.63 18.02 -11.17
N TYR A 352 19.51 18.48 -11.72
CA TYR A 352 18.17 18.14 -11.23
C TYR A 352 17.90 16.63 -11.22
N VAL A 353 18.21 15.94 -12.31
CA VAL A 353 18.05 14.47 -12.41
C VAL A 353 18.92 13.76 -11.37
N LYS A 354 20.16 14.24 -11.17
CA LYS A 354 21.12 13.61 -10.24
C LYS A 354 20.80 13.89 -8.78
N VAL A 355 20.53 15.13 -8.42
CA VAL A 355 20.46 15.61 -7.03
C VAL A 355 19.01 15.76 -6.60
N GLY A 356 18.21 16.54 -7.33
CA GLY A 356 16.78 16.69 -7.04
C GLY A 356 16.25 18.08 -7.33
N VAL A 357 15.00 18.31 -6.91
CA VAL A 357 14.26 19.56 -7.11
C VAL A 357 14.96 20.78 -6.51
N ASP A 358 15.82 20.58 -5.51
CA ASP A 358 16.55 21.66 -4.84
C ASP A 358 17.53 22.38 -5.74
N GLU A 359 18.07 21.71 -6.76
CA GLU A 359 18.93 22.34 -7.77
C GLU A 359 18.19 23.38 -8.62
N LEU A 360 16.85 23.39 -8.56
CA LEU A 360 16.01 24.33 -9.28
C LEU A 360 15.65 25.57 -8.44
N ALA A 361 16.13 25.68 -7.20
CA ALA A 361 15.89 26.84 -6.35
C ALA A 361 16.65 28.09 -6.85
N ALA A 362 16.11 29.29 -6.60
CA ALA A 362 16.67 30.54 -7.14
C ALA A 362 18.12 30.79 -6.66
N GLU A 363 18.40 30.42 -5.42
CA GLU A 363 19.71 30.50 -4.78
C GLU A 363 20.76 29.57 -5.41
N LYS A 364 20.34 28.54 -6.16
CA LYS A 364 21.24 27.61 -6.85
C LYS A 364 21.79 28.14 -8.17
N LEU A 365 21.21 29.21 -8.71
CA LEU A 365 21.64 29.78 -9.98
C LEU A 365 23.13 30.14 -9.98
N THR A 366 23.60 30.87 -8.96
CA THR A 366 25.00 31.29 -8.86
C THR A 366 25.97 30.10 -8.70
N PRO A 367 25.74 29.14 -7.79
CA PRO A 367 26.51 27.89 -7.72
C PRO A 367 26.55 27.11 -9.04
N LEU A 368 25.43 26.97 -9.74
CA LEU A 368 25.35 26.23 -11.00
C LEU A 368 26.13 26.91 -12.13
N LEU A 369 26.07 28.25 -12.21
CA LEU A 369 26.88 29.01 -13.16
C LEU A 369 28.38 28.82 -12.87
N ARG A 370 28.79 28.90 -11.60
CA ARG A 370 30.19 28.64 -11.22
C ARG A 370 30.63 27.23 -11.57
N LEU A 371 29.78 26.24 -11.34
CA LEU A 371 30.07 24.84 -11.66
C LEU A 371 30.21 24.60 -13.16
N ARG A 372 29.33 25.20 -13.98
CA ARG A 372 29.36 25.04 -15.45
C ARG A 372 30.49 25.82 -16.13
N TYR A 373 30.90 26.93 -15.54
CA TYR A 373 31.88 27.87 -16.10
C TYR A 373 33.20 27.91 -15.31
N ASN A 374 33.51 26.89 -14.52
CA ASN A 374 34.78 26.80 -13.76
C ASN A 374 35.09 28.06 -12.92
N ASN A 375 34.08 28.59 -12.23
CA ASN A 375 34.08 29.84 -11.45
C ASN A 375 34.18 31.14 -12.27
N ALA A 376 34.22 31.10 -13.60
CA ALA A 376 34.23 32.29 -14.46
C ALA A 376 32.81 32.81 -14.78
N ILE A 377 32.20 33.54 -13.84
CA ILE A 377 30.83 34.09 -14.03
C ILE A 377 30.75 35.07 -15.20
N GLN A 378 31.83 35.79 -15.50
CA GLN A 378 31.87 36.74 -16.62
C GLN A 378 31.69 36.03 -17.96
N ASP A 379 32.25 34.83 -18.13
CA ASP A 379 32.09 34.02 -19.33
C ASP A 379 30.64 33.56 -19.49
N ALA A 380 29.98 33.23 -18.38
CA ALA A 380 28.56 32.89 -18.38
C ALA A 380 27.68 34.08 -18.82
N ILE A 381 27.99 35.31 -18.38
CA ILE A 381 27.27 36.52 -18.80
C ILE A 381 27.53 36.82 -20.29
N ALA A 382 28.77 36.68 -20.73
CA ALA A 382 29.13 36.89 -22.13
C ALA A 382 28.46 35.88 -23.07
N GLU A 383 28.26 34.64 -22.60
CA GLU A 383 27.65 33.58 -23.40
C GLU A 383 26.11 33.58 -23.33
N LEU A 384 25.53 33.67 -22.14
CA LEU A 384 24.10 33.46 -21.91
C LEU A 384 23.26 34.74 -21.92
N GLY A 385 23.90 35.91 -21.85
CA GLY A 385 23.27 37.23 -21.81
C GLY A 385 23.36 37.91 -20.44
N SER A 386 22.62 39.00 -20.28
CA SER A 386 22.59 39.74 -19.02
C SER A 386 22.12 38.89 -17.84
N ALA A 387 22.53 39.24 -16.62
CA ALA A 387 22.10 38.52 -15.41
C ALA A 387 20.56 38.39 -15.30
N LYS A 388 19.81 39.39 -15.79
CA LYS A 388 18.35 39.36 -15.83
C LYS A 388 17.80 38.34 -16.82
N GLU A 389 18.43 38.20 -17.98
CA GLU A 389 18.06 37.20 -18.99
C GLU A 389 18.40 35.80 -18.52
N ILE A 390 19.56 35.61 -17.89
CA ILE A 390 19.95 34.32 -17.28
C ILE A 390 18.94 33.91 -16.21
N ASN A 391 18.60 34.82 -15.30
CA ASN A 391 17.61 34.53 -14.25
C ASN A 391 16.24 34.20 -14.85
N ARG A 392 15.78 34.98 -15.84
CA ARG A 392 14.51 34.71 -16.54
C ARG A 392 14.53 33.36 -17.25
N ALA A 393 15.65 32.97 -17.84
CA ALA A 393 15.79 31.66 -18.47
C ALA A 393 15.73 30.54 -17.43
N PHE A 394 16.47 30.70 -16.32
CA PHE A 394 16.53 29.73 -15.22
C PHE A 394 15.21 29.54 -14.48
N THR A 395 14.42 30.60 -14.26
CA THR A 395 13.08 30.46 -13.66
C THR A 395 12.06 30.01 -14.70
N GLY A 396 12.09 30.63 -15.88
CA GLY A 396 11.09 30.44 -16.91
C GLY A 396 11.07 29.05 -17.54
N PHE A 397 12.18 28.32 -17.57
CA PHE A 397 12.18 26.97 -18.14
C PHE A 397 11.46 25.95 -17.26
N GLN A 398 11.37 26.19 -15.95
CA GLN A 398 10.90 25.20 -14.99
C GLN A 398 9.43 24.83 -15.20
N ARG A 399 8.61 25.74 -15.74
CA ARG A 399 7.24 25.41 -16.16
C ARG A 399 7.17 24.22 -17.12
N TYR A 400 8.15 24.08 -18.01
CA TYR A 400 8.19 22.99 -19.00
C TYR A 400 8.49 21.63 -18.37
N LEU A 401 9.08 21.60 -17.16
CA LEU A 401 9.22 20.36 -16.40
C LEU A 401 7.86 19.83 -15.97
N TYR A 402 6.91 20.72 -15.68
CA TYR A 402 5.61 20.36 -15.15
C TYR A 402 4.48 20.61 -16.15
N ASP A 403 4.71 20.95 -17.41
CA ASP A 403 3.61 21.02 -18.38
C ASP A 403 2.99 19.64 -18.63
N ARG A 404 1.67 19.61 -18.88
CA ARG A 404 0.97 18.37 -19.29
C ARG A 404 1.54 17.89 -20.62
N ALA A 405 1.80 16.59 -20.73
CA ALA A 405 2.06 15.98 -22.03
C ALA A 405 0.82 16.19 -22.90
N ALA A 406 1.00 16.73 -24.11
CA ALA A 406 -0.05 16.90 -25.10
C ALA A 406 -0.63 15.56 -25.55
#